data_AF-A0A8S9PU54-F1
#
_entry.id   AF-A0A8S9PU54-F1
#
_cell.length_a   1.000
_cell.length_b   1.000
_cell.length_c   1.000
_cell.angle_alpha   90.00
_cell.angle_beta   90.00
_cell.angle_gamma   90.00
#
_symmetry.space_group_name_H-M   'P 1'
#
loop_
_entity.id
_entity.type
_entity.pdbx_description
1 polymer ?
#
loop_
_entity_poly.entity_id
_entity_poly.type
_entity_poly.pdbx_seq_one_letter_code
_entity_poly.pdbx_strand_id
1 'polypeptide(L)'
;LVSTKSDGEESDLEAGIDLLLRQLQQVNAQMQAWVSSGGSEMVSHTLTRHQEIVQDLTQIYSELVVDHLTLNANFHEVIPEQYDAIIIPGGRFTELLSTDEKCVSMVARFAELGKIILTSCHSQLLLAAAGILARGMKCTAFESMKPFIELSGGSWWQQPGVQTVFDITDCVMDGNFISTLGWPTLGNTLRVLLESIGSKITCSKETQPSLLFLIGDCVEDYSINVPFKAFQALGCKVDAVSPNKKKGDKCATIVHDLEEGRQLPTEKSSHNFYVTVAWEDVSVDDYDCIVVPGGRSPELLVMNDKAVGLIKKFVEKGKFVAAIGMGNWLLAATGALKKKRCASGYGTKVAVKVAGGQILESEQCVTDDKLVTAATTSDLPAFVHALSTALGLSVVF
;
A
#
# COMPACT_ATOMS: atom_id res chain seq x y z
N LEU A 1 -34.23 -22.39 -17.06
CA LEU A 1 -34.40 -22.46 -15.59
C LEU A 1 -33.02 -22.36 -14.96
N VAL A 2 -32.42 -21.18 -15.02
CA VAL A 2 -31.23 -20.84 -14.24
C VAL A 2 -31.74 -19.82 -13.25
N SER A 3 -31.91 -20.27 -11.99
CA SER A 3 -32.29 -19.40 -10.89
C SER A 3 -31.08 -18.55 -10.56
N THR A 4 -31.16 -17.26 -10.85
CA THR A 4 -30.29 -16.23 -10.28
C THR A 4 -30.42 -16.30 -8.76
N LYS A 5 -29.38 -16.75 -8.06
CA LYS A 5 -29.23 -16.46 -6.63
C LYS A 5 -28.96 -14.96 -6.52
N SER A 6 -29.66 -14.31 -5.60
CA SER A 6 -29.54 -12.88 -5.33
C SER A 6 -28.23 -12.59 -4.59
N ASP A 7 -27.49 -11.58 -5.05
CA ASP A 7 -26.24 -11.09 -4.47
C ASP A 7 -26.31 -10.75 -2.96
N GLY A 8 -27.52 -10.59 -2.40
CA GLY A 8 -27.74 -10.36 -0.97
C GLY A 8 -27.42 -11.56 -0.07
N GLU A 9 -27.64 -12.80 -0.52
CA GLU A 9 -27.45 -14.00 0.31
C GLU A 9 -25.96 -14.36 0.50
N GLU A 10 -25.11 -14.07 -0.48
CA GLU A 10 -23.66 -14.28 -0.36
C GLU A 10 -23.01 -13.24 0.58
N SER A 11 -23.43 -11.98 0.49
CA SER A 11 -22.92 -10.92 1.38
C SER A 11 -23.29 -11.16 2.85
N ASP A 12 -24.49 -11.71 3.12
CA ASP A 12 -24.94 -12.08 4.46
C ASP A 12 -24.16 -13.29 5.02
N LEU A 13 -23.76 -14.22 4.15
CA LEU A 13 -22.96 -15.38 4.53
C LEU A 13 -21.52 -14.99 4.86
N GLU A 14 -20.90 -14.12 4.04
CA GLU A 14 -19.57 -13.57 4.28
C GLU A 14 -19.53 -12.73 5.57
N ALA A 15 -20.52 -11.86 5.78
CA ALA A 15 -20.68 -11.11 7.02
C ALA A 15 -20.87 -12.03 8.24
N GLY A 16 -21.56 -13.16 8.06
CA GLY A 16 -21.73 -14.20 9.08
C GLY A 16 -20.42 -14.91 9.43
N ILE A 17 -19.61 -15.28 8.42
CA ILE A 17 -18.29 -15.91 8.62
C ILE A 17 -17.35 -14.95 9.35
N ASP A 18 -17.30 -13.68 8.93
CA ASP A 18 -16.48 -12.66 9.58
C ASP A 18 -16.88 -12.42 11.04
N LEU A 19 -18.19 -12.40 11.33
CA LEU A 19 -18.69 -12.30 12.70
C LEU A 19 -18.25 -13.49 13.55
N LEU A 20 -18.36 -14.71 13.02
CA LEU A 20 -17.95 -15.94 13.70
C LEU A 20 -16.43 -15.98 13.93
N LEU A 21 -15.63 -15.52 12.97
CA LEU A 21 -14.17 -15.42 13.11
C LEU A 21 -13.78 -14.41 14.20
N ARG A 22 -14.43 -13.24 14.27
CA ARG A 22 -14.21 -12.25 15.34
C ARG A 22 -14.58 -12.81 16.71
N GLN A 23 -15.71 -13.52 16.80
CA GLN A 23 -16.12 -14.18 18.04
C GLN A 23 -15.10 -15.24 18.48
N LEU A 24 -14.60 -16.06 17.55
CA LEU A 24 -13.59 -17.07 17.83
C LEU A 24 -12.26 -16.43 18.29
N GLN A 25 -11.84 -15.32 17.67
CA GLN A 25 -10.66 -14.56 18.11
C GLN A 25 -10.85 -13.94 19.50
N GLN A 26 -12.04 -13.42 19.81
CA GLN A 26 -12.35 -12.88 21.14
C GLN A 26 -12.31 -13.97 22.22
N VAL A 27 -12.86 -15.15 21.92
CA VAL A 27 -12.77 -16.34 22.80
C VAL A 27 -11.31 -16.72 23.03
N ASN A 28 -10.48 -16.76 21.97
CA ASN A 28 -9.05 -17.06 22.10
C ASN A 28 -8.31 -16.04 22.98
N ALA A 29 -8.63 -14.75 22.86
CA ALA A 29 -8.03 -13.71 23.70
C ALA A 29 -8.38 -13.88 25.19
N GLN A 30 -9.65 -14.22 25.49
CA GLN A 30 -10.09 -14.48 26.86
C GLN A 30 -9.43 -15.75 27.43
N MET A 31 -9.37 -16.81 26.63
CA MET A 31 -8.70 -18.06 27.02
C MET A 31 -7.19 -17.85 27.25
N GLN A 32 -6.52 -17.05 26.42
CA GLN A 32 -5.11 -16.69 26.60
C GLN A 32 -4.87 -15.94 27.91
N ALA A 33 -5.74 -14.98 28.26
CA ALA A 33 -5.67 -14.27 29.54
C ALA A 33 -5.87 -15.22 30.72
N TRP A 34 -6.72 -16.23 30.56
CA TRP A 34 -7.00 -17.21 31.61
C TRP A 34 -5.84 -18.21 31.80
N VAL A 35 -5.24 -18.70 30.72
CA VAL A 35 -4.03 -19.53 30.78
C VAL A 35 -2.89 -18.76 31.42
N SER A 36 -2.71 -17.48 31.05
CA SER A 36 -1.65 -16.61 31.58
C SER A 36 -1.81 -16.28 33.08
N SER A 37 -3.00 -16.47 33.66
CA SER A 37 -3.28 -16.29 35.09
C SER A 37 -3.23 -17.60 35.91
N GLY A 38 -2.65 -18.66 35.35
CA GLY A 38 -2.49 -19.95 36.02
C GLY A 38 -3.64 -20.94 35.77
N GLY A 39 -4.35 -20.77 34.64
CA GLY A 39 -5.42 -21.67 34.21
C GLY A 39 -4.95 -23.11 33.95
N SER A 40 -5.91 -24.05 33.98
CA SER A 40 -5.66 -25.51 33.83
C SER A 40 -5.03 -25.87 32.48
N GLU A 41 -4.21 -26.93 32.48
CA GLU A 41 -3.56 -27.53 31.31
C GLU A 41 -4.57 -27.92 30.20
N MET A 42 -5.79 -28.32 30.60
CA MET A 42 -6.89 -28.61 29.66
C MET A 42 -7.32 -27.38 28.87
N VAL A 43 -7.37 -26.19 29.50
CA VAL A 43 -7.74 -24.93 28.84
C VAL A 43 -6.62 -24.47 27.92
N SER A 44 -5.36 -24.74 28.28
CA SER A 44 -4.21 -24.49 27.40
C SER A 44 -4.29 -25.33 26.13
N HIS A 45 -4.62 -26.62 26.23
CA HIS A 45 -4.76 -27.49 25.06
C HIS A 45 -5.93 -27.05 24.15
N THR A 46 -7.07 -26.68 24.73
CA THR A 46 -8.20 -26.14 23.93
C THR A 46 -7.86 -24.81 23.27
N LEU A 47 -7.11 -23.93 23.95
CA LEU A 47 -6.64 -22.68 23.36
C LEU A 47 -5.73 -22.93 22.17
N THR A 48 -4.76 -23.85 22.28
CA THR A 48 -3.91 -24.25 21.15
C THR A 48 -4.76 -24.75 19.99
N ARG A 49 -5.76 -25.59 20.25
CA ARG A 49 -6.64 -26.12 19.19
C ARG A 49 -7.50 -25.03 18.52
N HIS A 50 -7.99 -24.05 19.28
CA HIS A 50 -8.71 -22.93 18.68
C HIS A 50 -7.79 -21.97 17.92
N GLN A 51 -6.54 -21.80 18.36
CA GLN A 51 -5.54 -21.03 17.63
C GLN A 51 -5.20 -21.71 16.30
N GLU A 52 -5.05 -23.04 16.28
CA GLU A 52 -4.90 -23.84 15.07
C GLU A 52 -6.11 -23.68 14.14
N ILE A 53 -7.35 -23.76 14.65
CA ILE A 53 -8.55 -23.58 13.83
C ILE A 53 -8.63 -22.16 13.23
N VAL A 54 -8.32 -21.12 14.01
CA VAL A 54 -8.25 -19.75 13.48
C VAL A 54 -7.17 -19.67 12.41
N GLN A 55 -6.01 -20.28 12.64
CA GLN A 55 -4.91 -20.34 11.69
C GLN A 55 -5.30 -21.07 10.40
N ASP A 56 -6.02 -22.19 10.50
CA ASP A 56 -6.53 -22.98 9.37
C ASP A 56 -7.65 -22.24 8.61
N LEU A 57 -8.49 -21.49 9.30
CA LEU A 57 -9.55 -20.69 8.68
C LEU A 57 -9.03 -19.39 8.05
N THR A 58 -7.82 -18.94 8.42
CA THR A 58 -7.19 -17.70 7.92
C THR A 58 -5.94 -17.99 7.08
N GLN A 59 -5.75 -19.25 6.67
CA GLN A 59 -4.45 -19.82 6.30
C GLN A 59 -3.81 -19.28 5.02
N ILE A 60 -4.54 -18.54 4.16
CA ILE A 60 -4.02 -18.12 2.86
C ILE A 60 -4.09 -16.59 2.72
N TYR A 61 -5.29 -16.02 2.63
CA TYR A 61 -5.60 -14.59 2.69
C TYR A 61 -7.13 -14.41 2.65
N SER A 62 -7.63 -13.23 3.04
CA SER A 62 -9.00 -12.81 2.73
C SER A 62 -8.99 -11.95 1.48
N GLU A 63 -9.97 -12.15 0.60
CA GLU A 63 -10.14 -11.38 -0.64
C GLU A 63 -11.36 -10.49 -0.50
N LEU A 64 -11.21 -9.19 -0.76
CA LEU A 64 -12.28 -8.20 -0.71
C LEU A 64 -12.27 -7.42 -2.02
N VAL A 65 -13.46 -7.12 -2.55
CA VAL A 65 -13.59 -6.16 -3.64
C VAL A 65 -13.61 -4.76 -3.04
N VAL A 66 -12.53 -4.00 -3.27
CA VAL A 66 -12.32 -2.70 -2.62
C VAL A 66 -12.45 -1.51 -3.56
N ASP A 67 -12.15 -1.69 -4.85
CA ASP A 67 -12.12 -0.62 -5.85
C ASP A 67 -12.24 -1.19 -7.28
N HIS A 68 -12.62 -0.33 -8.23
CA HIS A 68 -12.65 -0.63 -9.66
C HIS A 68 -11.57 0.17 -10.40
N LEU A 69 -10.52 -0.52 -10.85
CA LEU A 69 -9.48 0.10 -11.66
C LEU A 69 -9.99 0.39 -13.07
N THR A 70 -10.01 1.67 -13.45
CA THR A 70 -10.34 2.08 -14.82
C THR A 70 -9.14 1.87 -15.73
N LEU A 71 -9.33 1.07 -16.79
CA LEU A 71 -8.30 0.86 -17.81
C LEU A 71 -8.15 2.12 -18.68
N ASN A 72 -6.91 2.43 -19.07
CA ASN A 72 -6.58 3.61 -19.87
C ASN A 72 -6.05 3.28 -21.28
N ALA A 73 -6.02 2.00 -21.67
CA ALA A 73 -5.57 1.53 -22.98
C ALA A 73 -6.35 0.29 -23.41
N ASN A 74 -6.56 0.13 -24.72
CA ASN A 74 -7.18 -1.09 -25.26
C ASN A 74 -6.10 -2.14 -25.53
N PHE A 75 -6.31 -3.37 -25.06
CA PHE A 75 -5.33 -4.45 -25.19
C PHE A 75 -4.88 -4.71 -26.65
N HIS A 76 -5.81 -4.61 -27.62
CA HIS A 76 -5.52 -4.87 -29.03
C HIS A 76 -4.73 -3.75 -29.74
N GLU A 77 -4.59 -2.59 -29.11
CA GLU A 77 -3.82 -1.44 -29.62
C GLU A 77 -2.38 -1.43 -29.06
N VAL A 78 -2.08 -2.30 -28.09
CA VAL A 78 -0.77 -2.37 -27.44
C VAL A 78 0.26 -2.94 -28.41
N ILE A 79 1.33 -2.16 -28.66
CA ILE A 79 2.50 -2.56 -29.45
C ILE A 79 3.68 -2.71 -28.49
N PRO A 80 4.15 -3.94 -28.18
CA PRO A 80 5.22 -4.19 -27.22
C PRO A 80 6.47 -3.35 -27.43
N GLU A 81 6.84 -3.07 -28.68
CA GLU A 81 8.00 -2.28 -29.09
C GLU A 81 7.96 -0.84 -28.54
N GLN A 82 6.79 -0.29 -28.23
CA GLN A 82 6.63 1.07 -27.73
C GLN A 82 6.75 1.21 -26.20
N TYR A 83 6.85 0.11 -25.45
CA TYR A 83 6.93 0.12 -23.98
C TYR A 83 8.31 -0.33 -23.50
N ASP A 84 8.94 0.34 -22.54
CA ASP A 84 10.26 -0.08 -22.04
C ASP A 84 10.19 -1.34 -21.14
N ALA A 85 9.04 -1.56 -20.51
CA ALA A 85 8.80 -2.68 -19.62
C ALA A 85 7.33 -3.14 -19.65
N ILE A 86 7.09 -4.37 -19.22
CA ILE A 86 5.77 -4.87 -18.84
C ILE A 86 5.75 -5.19 -17.35
N ILE A 87 4.73 -4.70 -16.66
CA ILE A 87 4.49 -4.98 -15.23
C ILE A 87 3.24 -5.83 -15.15
N ILE A 88 3.36 -7.00 -14.52
CA ILE A 88 2.27 -7.96 -14.36
C ILE A 88 2.00 -8.11 -12.85
N PRO A 89 1.00 -7.38 -12.31
CA PRO A 89 0.61 -7.50 -10.92
C PRO A 89 0.15 -8.92 -10.59
N GLY A 90 0.16 -9.27 -9.31
CA GLY A 90 -0.43 -10.50 -8.83
C GLY A 90 -1.94 -10.42 -8.68
N GLY A 91 -2.52 -11.43 -8.01
CA GLY A 91 -3.96 -11.55 -7.81
C GLY A 91 -4.59 -12.60 -8.73
N ARG A 92 -5.86 -12.90 -8.51
CA ARG A 92 -6.57 -14.03 -9.12
C ARG A 92 -6.69 -13.94 -10.64
N PHE A 93 -6.73 -12.73 -11.21
CA PHE A 93 -6.86 -12.56 -12.65
C PHE A 93 -5.71 -13.23 -13.43
N THR A 94 -4.55 -13.41 -12.80
CA THR A 94 -3.38 -14.07 -13.41
C THR A 94 -3.65 -15.54 -13.75
N GLU A 95 -4.51 -16.23 -13.01
CA GLU A 95 -4.97 -17.59 -13.33
C GLU A 95 -5.64 -17.62 -14.71
N LEU A 96 -6.59 -16.68 -14.94
CA LEU A 96 -7.29 -16.56 -16.21
C LEU A 96 -6.34 -16.13 -17.34
N LEU A 97 -5.55 -15.07 -17.14
CA LEU A 97 -4.66 -14.55 -18.17
C LEU A 97 -3.57 -15.56 -18.58
N SER A 98 -3.13 -16.44 -17.67
CA SER A 98 -2.16 -17.49 -17.98
C SER A 98 -2.67 -18.56 -18.96
N THR A 99 -3.98 -18.61 -19.19
CA THR A 99 -4.61 -19.53 -20.14
C THR A 99 -5.05 -18.85 -21.44
N ASP A 100 -4.98 -17.52 -21.51
CA ASP A 100 -5.32 -16.75 -22.71
C ASP A 100 -4.09 -16.63 -23.63
N GLU A 101 -4.18 -17.19 -24.85
CA GLU A 101 -3.08 -17.22 -25.81
C GLU A 101 -2.55 -15.82 -26.18
N LYS A 102 -3.40 -14.79 -26.21
CA LYS A 102 -2.97 -13.43 -26.56
C LYS A 102 -2.17 -12.81 -25.41
N CYS A 103 -2.59 -13.04 -24.18
CA CYS A 103 -1.88 -12.59 -22.98
C CYS A 103 -0.52 -13.29 -22.86
N VAL A 104 -0.49 -14.61 -23.04
CA VAL A 104 0.76 -15.39 -23.02
C VAL A 104 1.71 -14.95 -24.14
N SER A 105 1.19 -14.75 -25.36
CA SER A 105 1.99 -14.27 -26.51
C SER A 105 2.54 -12.87 -26.29
N MET A 106 1.78 -11.98 -25.63
CA MET A 106 2.24 -10.65 -25.25
C MET A 106 3.48 -10.74 -24.34
N VAL A 107 3.42 -11.58 -23.30
CA VAL A 107 4.55 -11.78 -22.37
C VAL A 107 5.76 -12.40 -23.06
N ALA A 108 5.54 -13.42 -23.91
CA ALA A 108 6.60 -14.00 -24.73
C ALA A 108 7.26 -12.95 -25.65
N ARG A 109 6.47 -12.05 -26.25
CA ARG A 109 6.98 -10.98 -27.11
C ARG A 109 7.88 -9.99 -26.35
N PHE A 110 7.49 -9.58 -25.14
CA PHE A 110 8.38 -8.75 -24.30
C PHE A 110 9.70 -9.46 -23.99
N ALA A 111 9.66 -10.78 -23.75
CA ALA A 111 10.85 -11.57 -23.47
C ALA A 111 11.77 -11.70 -24.70
N GLU A 112 11.21 -11.88 -25.90
CA GLU A 112 11.96 -11.89 -27.17
C GLU A 112 12.65 -10.56 -27.46
N LEU A 113 11.98 -9.44 -27.14
CA LEU A 113 12.52 -8.10 -27.31
C LEU A 113 13.60 -7.76 -26.27
N GLY A 114 13.84 -8.61 -25.27
CA GLY A 114 14.79 -8.35 -24.19
C GLY A 114 14.37 -7.21 -23.26
N LYS A 115 13.07 -6.89 -23.22
CA LYS A 115 12.51 -5.79 -22.40
C LYS A 115 12.34 -6.21 -20.95
N ILE A 116 12.25 -5.25 -20.04
CA ILE A 116 12.06 -5.56 -18.62
C ILE A 116 10.68 -6.18 -18.40
N ILE A 117 10.64 -7.32 -17.71
CA ILE A 117 9.42 -8.00 -17.30
C ILE A 117 9.39 -8.06 -15.78
N LEU A 118 8.40 -7.42 -15.17
CA LEU A 118 8.20 -7.43 -13.72
C LEU A 118 6.99 -8.29 -13.36
N THR A 119 7.19 -9.35 -12.58
CA THR A 119 6.13 -10.20 -12.02
C THR A 119 6.07 -10.14 -10.50
N SER A 120 4.88 -10.33 -9.95
CA SER A 120 4.57 -10.19 -8.53
C SER A 120 3.57 -11.25 -8.10
N CYS A 121 3.80 -11.86 -6.94
CA CYS A 121 2.84 -12.75 -6.28
C CYS A 121 2.45 -13.98 -7.12
N HIS A 122 1.34 -13.96 -7.87
CA HIS A 122 0.86 -15.10 -8.68
C HIS A 122 1.16 -14.96 -10.19
N SER A 123 1.66 -13.81 -10.67
CA SER A 123 1.86 -13.60 -12.11
C SER A 123 3.00 -14.40 -12.73
N GLN A 124 3.74 -15.16 -11.93
CA GLN A 124 4.70 -16.15 -12.38
C GLN A 124 4.03 -17.27 -13.20
N LEU A 125 2.71 -17.47 -13.05
CA LEU A 125 1.92 -18.33 -13.94
C LEU A 125 2.05 -17.92 -15.41
N LEU A 126 2.11 -16.62 -15.72
CA LEU A 126 2.29 -16.14 -17.10
C LEU A 126 3.71 -16.42 -17.63
N LEU A 127 4.74 -16.37 -16.77
CA LEU A 127 6.10 -16.76 -17.16
C LEU A 127 6.21 -18.26 -17.44
N ALA A 128 5.51 -19.07 -16.64
CA ALA A 128 5.40 -20.51 -16.84
C ALA A 128 4.70 -20.82 -18.16
N ALA A 129 3.52 -20.23 -18.39
CA ALA A 129 2.72 -20.42 -19.59
C ALA A 129 3.44 -19.97 -20.87
N ALA A 130 4.21 -18.88 -20.80
CA ALA A 130 5.04 -18.39 -21.91
C ALA A 130 6.32 -19.22 -22.13
N GLY A 131 6.55 -20.30 -21.37
CA GLY A 131 7.73 -21.15 -21.48
C GLY A 131 9.04 -20.47 -21.07
N ILE A 132 8.97 -19.34 -20.36
CA ILE A 132 10.13 -18.53 -20.02
C ILE A 132 10.89 -19.16 -18.84
N LEU A 133 10.18 -19.71 -17.86
CA LEU A 133 10.81 -20.36 -16.69
C LEU A 133 11.69 -21.55 -17.07
N ALA A 134 11.42 -22.23 -18.19
CA ALA A 134 12.21 -23.36 -18.68
C ALA A 134 13.68 -23.02 -19.00
N ARG A 135 14.03 -21.73 -19.03
CA ARG A 135 15.39 -21.22 -19.21
C ARG A 135 16.23 -21.29 -17.93
N GLY A 136 15.73 -21.85 -16.83
CA GLY A 136 16.47 -21.94 -15.56
C GLY A 136 16.43 -20.65 -14.73
N MET A 137 15.51 -19.73 -15.04
CA MET A 137 15.49 -18.40 -14.43
C MET A 137 15.28 -18.48 -12.92
N LYS A 138 16.05 -17.68 -12.19
CA LYS A 138 15.89 -17.49 -10.76
C LYS A 138 14.76 -16.51 -10.49
N CYS A 139 13.77 -16.90 -9.69
CA CYS A 139 12.65 -16.03 -9.35
C CYS A 139 12.08 -16.28 -7.96
N THR A 140 11.40 -15.27 -7.43
CA THR A 140 10.60 -15.34 -6.22
C THR A 140 9.16 -14.97 -6.53
N ALA A 141 8.22 -15.33 -5.66
CA ALA A 141 6.79 -15.17 -5.87
C ALA A 141 6.05 -15.40 -4.55
N PHE A 142 4.71 -15.37 -4.55
CA PHE A 142 3.95 -15.88 -3.42
C PHE A 142 4.27 -17.37 -3.20
N GLU A 143 4.33 -17.84 -1.96
CA GLU A 143 4.91 -19.14 -1.62
C GLU A 143 4.24 -20.33 -2.33
N SER A 144 2.93 -20.24 -2.58
CA SER A 144 2.18 -21.26 -3.33
C SER A 144 2.68 -21.45 -4.77
N MET A 145 3.41 -20.49 -5.33
CA MET A 145 3.97 -20.55 -6.68
C MET A 145 5.30 -21.32 -6.75
N LYS A 146 5.92 -21.65 -5.61
CA LYS A 146 7.20 -22.38 -5.60
C LYS A 146 7.16 -23.68 -6.43
N PRO A 147 6.18 -24.60 -6.24
CA PRO A 147 6.13 -25.82 -7.04
C PRO A 147 5.94 -25.54 -8.53
N PHE A 148 5.13 -24.54 -8.88
CA PHE A 148 4.92 -24.14 -10.28
C PHE A 148 6.21 -23.62 -10.93
N ILE A 149 6.99 -22.82 -10.20
CA ILE A 149 8.29 -22.32 -10.66
C ILE A 149 9.25 -23.47 -10.92
N GLU A 150 9.44 -24.35 -9.94
CA GLU A 150 10.39 -25.47 -10.02
C GLU A 150 9.99 -26.48 -11.11
N LEU A 151 8.71 -26.84 -11.21
CA LEU A 151 8.21 -27.77 -12.24
C LEU A 151 8.29 -27.20 -13.66
N SER A 152 8.22 -25.87 -13.79
CA SER A 152 8.38 -25.19 -15.08
C SER A 152 9.85 -24.99 -15.48
N GLY A 153 10.80 -25.48 -14.68
CA GLY A 153 12.23 -25.39 -14.94
C GLY A 153 12.92 -24.15 -14.37
N GLY A 154 12.22 -23.32 -13.60
CA GLY A 154 12.80 -22.16 -12.91
C GLY A 154 13.48 -22.54 -11.58
N SER A 155 14.25 -21.62 -11.02
CA SER A 155 14.90 -21.76 -9.72
C SER A 155 14.21 -20.88 -8.68
N TRP A 156 13.59 -21.50 -7.67
CA TRP A 156 13.02 -20.77 -6.55
C TRP A 156 14.09 -20.01 -5.76
N TRP A 157 13.78 -18.76 -5.41
CA TRP A 157 14.56 -17.99 -4.46
C TRP A 157 13.68 -17.39 -3.37
N GLN A 158 14.22 -17.41 -2.16
CA GLN A 158 13.66 -16.80 -0.97
C GLN A 158 14.78 -16.07 -0.24
N GLN A 159 14.45 -14.89 0.28
CA GLN A 159 15.38 -14.10 1.08
C GLN A 159 15.79 -14.89 2.35
N PRO A 160 17.10 -15.06 2.62
CA PRO A 160 17.55 -15.69 3.86
C PRO A 160 17.22 -14.84 5.09
N GLY A 161 17.01 -15.50 6.24
CA GLY A 161 16.86 -14.81 7.53
C GLY A 161 15.51 -14.12 7.76
N VAL A 162 14.50 -14.38 6.93
CA VAL A 162 13.14 -13.88 7.12
C VAL A 162 12.48 -14.62 8.29
N GLN A 163 12.07 -13.89 9.34
CA GLN A 163 11.27 -14.42 10.44
C GLN A 163 9.80 -13.97 10.36
N THR A 164 9.57 -12.79 9.79
CA THR A 164 8.26 -12.16 9.62
C THR A 164 8.15 -11.56 8.22
N VAL A 165 6.92 -11.27 7.78
CA VAL A 165 6.68 -10.61 6.49
C VAL A 165 7.36 -9.23 6.38
N PHE A 166 7.71 -8.59 7.51
CA PHE A 166 8.42 -7.30 7.54
C PHE A 166 9.91 -7.41 7.27
N ASP A 167 10.48 -8.60 7.42
CA ASP A 167 11.89 -8.84 7.12
C ASP A 167 12.12 -8.97 5.61
N ILE A 168 11.05 -9.18 4.83
CA ILE A 168 11.11 -9.34 3.38
C ILE A 168 11.26 -7.96 2.73
N THR A 169 12.47 -7.65 2.31
CA THR A 169 12.83 -6.35 1.73
C THR A 169 13.26 -6.43 0.28
N ASP A 170 13.57 -7.64 -0.20
CA ASP A 170 14.28 -7.82 -1.46
C ASP A 170 13.45 -8.50 -2.55
N CYS A 171 13.83 -8.23 -3.79
CA CYS A 171 13.25 -8.83 -5.00
C CYS A 171 14.35 -9.55 -5.79
N VAL A 172 13.97 -10.40 -6.74
CA VAL A 172 14.95 -11.09 -7.59
C VAL A 172 14.99 -10.43 -8.95
N MET A 173 16.17 -10.01 -9.37
CA MET A 173 16.46 -9.68 -10.76
C MET A 173 17.35 -10.77 -11.37
N ASP A 174 16.91 -11.37 -12.46
CA ASP A 174 17.68 -12.32 -13.27
C ASP A 174 17.59 -11.92 -14.74
N GLY A 175 18.68 -11.40 -15.30
CA GLY A 175 18.67 -10.76 -16.60
C GLY A 175 17.70 -9.58 -16.65
N ASN A 176 16.75 -9.62 -17.58
CA ASN A 176 15.69 -8.62 -17.76
C ASN A 176 14.39 -8.95 -16.99
N PHE A 177 14.41 -9.96 -16.12
CA PHE A 177 13.24 -10.39 -15.34
C PHE A 177 13.37 -9.94 -13.89
N ILE A 178 12.38 -9.19 -13.42
CA ILE A 178 12.23 -8.79 -12.03
C ILE A 178 11.05 -9.60 -11.46
N SER A 179 11.27 -10.28 -10.35
CA SER A 179 10.21 -11.02 -9.66
C SER A 179 10.18 -10.68 -8.18
N THR A 180 8.98 -10.59 -7.62
CA THR A 180 8.78 -10.10 -6.25
C THR A 180 7.65 -10.84 -5.54
N LEU A 181 7.73 -10.94 -4.20
CA LEU A 181 6.68 -11.55 -3.39
C LEU A 181 5.37 -10.76 -3.50
N GLY A 182 5.45 -9.42 -3.51
CA GLY A 182 4.28 -8.54 -3.59
C GLY A 182 4.47 -7.21 -2.86
N TRP A 183 3.45 -6.84 -2.09
CA TRP A 183 3.38 -5.56 -1.39
C TRP A 183 4.52 -5.28 -0.39
N PRO A 184 5.12 -6.25 0.34
CA PRO A 184 6.16 -5.92 1.32
C PRO A 184 7.38 -5.30 0.67
N THR A 185 7.77 -5.85 -0.47
CA THR A 185 8.99 -5.56 -1.25
C THR A 185 8.77 -4.49 -2.33
N LEU A 186 7.56 -3.97 -2.48
CA LEU A 186 7.19 -3.10 -3.60
C LEU A 186 8.07 -1.86 -3.72
N GLY A 187 8.46 -1.23 -2.62
CA GLY A 187 9.36 -0.07 -2.64
C GLY A 187 10.69 -0.38 -3.31
N ASN A 188 11.40 -1.42 -2.83
CA ASN A 188 12.65 -1.86 -3.45
C ASN A 188 12.45 -2.37 -4.88
N THR A 189 11.34 -3.07 -5.14
CA THR A 189 11.03 -3.59 -6.48
C THR A 189 10.85 -2.47 -7.51
N LEU A 190 10.15 -1.39 -7.14
CA LEU A 190 9.99 -0.22 -7.99
C LEU A 190 11.33 0.51 -8.22
N ARG A 191 12.21 0.54 -7.22
CA ARG A 191 13.56 1.06 -7.39
C ARG A 191 14.35 0.25 -8.42
N VAL A 192 14.39 -1.07 -8.26
CA VAL A 192 15.07 -1.98 -9.19
C VAL A 192 14.49 -1.84 -10.60
N LEU A 193 13.16 -1.74 -10.73
CA LEU A 193 12.50 -1.47 -12.01
C LEU A 193 13.02 -0.17 -12.64
N LEU A 194 12.98 0.94 -11.90
CA LEU A 194 13.42 2.25 -12.37
C LEU A 194 14.89 2.22 -12.81
N GLU A 195 15.78 1.62 -12.03
CA GLU A 195 17.20 1.48 -12.38
C GLU A 195 17.38 0.59 -13.62
N SER A 196 16.56 -0.46 -13.77
CA SER A 196 16.62 -1.41 -14.89
C SER A 196 16.18 -0.81 -16.23
N ILE A 197 15.32 0.20 -16.22
CA ILE A 197 14.92 0.96 -17.43
C ILE A 197 15.79 2.20 -17.65
N GLY A 198 16.98 2.24 -17.01
CA GLY A 198 18.02 3.24 -17.28
C GLY A 198 17.96 4.50 -16.40
N SER A 199 17.05 4.57 -15.44
CA SER A 199 16.94 5.77 -14.62
C SER A 199 18.05 5.91 -13.58
N LYS A 200 18.32 7.15 -13.19
CA LYS A 200 19.13 7.53 -12.04
C LYS A 200 18.31 8.39 -11.11
N ILE A 201 18.23 7.97 -9.85
CA ILE A 201 17.58 8.73 -8.78
C ILE A 201 18.64 9.63 -8.14
N THR A 202 18.40 10.94 -8.19
CA THR A 202 19.31 11.95 -7.63
C THR A 202 18.60 12.78 -6.56
N CYS A 203 19.36 13.25 -5.57
CA CYS A 203 18.90 14.22 -4.59
C CYS A 203 19.82 15.45 -4.61
N SER A 204 19.25 16.65 -4.57
CA SER A 204 20.02 17.90 -4.47
C SER A 204 20.61 18.14 -3.07
N LYS A 205 20.16 17.37 -2.07
CA LYS A 205 20.71 17.37 -0.70
C LYS A 205 21.81 16.31 -0.55
N GLU A 206 22.69 16.51 0.43
CA GLU A 206 23.76 15.54 0.75
C GLU A 206 23.24 14.18 1.21
N THR A 207 22.08 14.17 1.88
CA THR A 207 21.44 12.95 2.39
C THR A 207 20.07 12.76 1.76
N GLN A 208 19.66 11.50 1.57
CA GLN A 208 18.32 11.18 1.11
C GLN A 208 17.25 11.70 2.11
N PRO A 209 16.12 12.21 1.63
CA PRO A 209 15.07 12.71 2.51
C PRO A 209 14.49 11.62 3.41
N SER A 210 14.05 12.02 4.60
CA SER A 210 13.35 11.16 5.56
C SER A 210 11.91 11.63 5.78
N LEU A 211 10.93 10.75 5.66
CA LEU A 211 9.51 11.05 5.74
C LEU A 211 8.84 10.26 6.87
N LEU A 212 8.01 10.94 7.66
CA LEU A 212 7.17 10.35 8.70
C LEU A 212 5.69 10.44 8.29
N PHE A 213 5.03 9.30 8.18
CA PHE A 213 3.59 9.20 7.95
C PHE A 213 2.86 9.12 9.29
N LEU A 214 1.99 10.09 9.57
CA LEU A 214 1.14 10.07 10.76
C LEU A 214 -0.21 9.46 10.42
N ILE A 215 -0.49 8.28 10.97
CA ILE A 215 -1.66 7.46 10.65
C ILE A 215 -2.45 7.05 11.89
N GLY A 216 -3.66 6.56 11.67
CA GLY A 216 -4.57 5.96 12.64
C GLY A 216 -5.50 4.98 11.94
N ASP A 217 -6.45 4.42 12.67
CA ASP A 217 -7.44 3.52 12.08
C ASP A 217 -8.31 4.23 11.04
N CYS A 218 -8.74 3.44 10.05
CA CYS A 218 -9.48 3.89 8.88
C CYS A 218 -8.73 4.98 8.09
N VAL A 219 -7.40 4.84 7.97
CA VAL A 219 -6.62 5.63 7.02
C VAL A 219 -6.95 5.19 5.58
N GLU A 220 -7.02 6.12 4.64
CA GLU A 220 -7.31 5.78 3.24
C GLU A 220 -6.15 5.02 2.61
N ASP A 221 -6.41 3.80 2.15
CA ASP A 221 -5.45 2.78 1.73
C ASP A 221 -4.49 3.29 0.66
N TYR A 222 -4.99 3.86 -0.43
CA TYR A 222 -4.13 4.39 -1.48
C TYR A 222 -3.32 5.59 -1.01
N SER A 223 -3.92 6.45 -0.19
CA SER A 223 -3.27 7.67 0.29
C SER A 223 -2.12 7.42 1.26
N ILE A 224 -2.04 6.24 1.87
CA ILE A 224 -0.88 5.77 2.62
C ILE A 224 0.02 4.91 1.74
N ASN A 225 -0.47 3.82 1.15
CA ASN A 225 0.36 2.80 0.51
C ASN A 225 1.11 3.34 -0.72
N VAL A 226 0.45 4.10 -1.60
CA VAL A 226 1.08 4.62 -2.83
C VAL A 226 2.26 5.54 -2.53
N PRO A 227 2.10 6.65 -1.78
CA PRO A 227 3.24 7.54 -1.50
C PRO A 227 4.28 6.86 -0.60
N PHE A 228 3.88 6.01 0.36
CA PHE A 228 4.82 5.29 1.21
C PHE A 228 5.77 4.41 0.38
N LYS A 229 5.24 3.61 -0.55
CA LYS A 229 6.05 2.76 -1.44
C LYS A 229 6.82 3.57 -2.48
N ALA A 230 6.25 4.66 -3.01
CA ALA A 230 6.95 5.52 -3.95
C ALA A 230 8.19 6.17 -3.32
N PHE A 231 8.10 6.72 -2.10
CA PHE A 231 9.26 7.32 -1.45
C PHE A 231 10.29 6.28 -1.01
N GLN A 232 9.87 5.06 -0.64
CA GLN A 232 10.81 3.94 -0.47
C GLN A 232 11.56 3.64 -1.77
N ALA A 233 10.87 3.63 -2.92
CA ALA A 233 11.49 3.42 -4.23
C ALA A 233 12.50 4.51 -4.60
N LEU A 234 12.24 5.75 -4.18
CA LEU A 234 13.16 6.88 -4.34
C LEU A 234 14.35 6.86 -3.36
N GLY A 235 14.46 5.83 -2.51
CA GLY A 235 15.56 5.67 -1.55
C GLY A 235 15.42 6.49 -0.28
N CYS A 236 14.24 7.06 -0.02
CA CYS A 236 13.96 7.78 1.23
C CYS A 236 13.84 6.81 2.41
N LYS A 237 14.23 7.27 3.60
CA LYS A 237 13.78 6.64 4.85
C LYS A 237 12.30 7.00 5.03
N VAL A 238 11.43 6.00 5.16
CA VAL A 238 9.99 6.22 5.35
C VAL A 238 9.51 5.43 6.54
N ASP A 239 8.94 6.12 7.51
CA ASP A 239 8.32 5.52 8.69
C ASP A 239 6.84 5.89 8.80
N ALA A 240 6.05 5.02 9.43
CA ALA A 240 4.66 5.27 9.79
C ALA A 240 4.47 5.11 11.30
N VAL A 241 3.77 6.07 11.90
CA VAL A 241 3.55 6.13 13.35
C VAL A 241 2.07 6.38 13.66
N SER A 242 1.59 5.85 14.79
CA SER A 242 0.27 6.15 15.34
C SER A 242 0.35 6.34 16.86
N PRO A 243 -0.31 7.36 17.46
CA PRO A 243 -0.09 7.76 18.86
C PRO A 243 -0.43 6.73 19.93
N ASN A 244 -1.24 5.72 19.59
CA ASN A 244 -1.71 4.71 20.52
C ASN A 244 -1.31 3.29 20.09
N LYS A 245 -0.30 3.15 19.22
CA LYS A 245 0.13 1.86 18.66
C LYS A 245 1.66 1.75 18.66
N LYS A 246 2.14 0.52 18.78
CA LYS A 246 3.55 0.17 18.77
C LYS A 246 3.99 -0.26 17.37
N LYS A 247 5.30 -0.29 17.15
CA LYS A 247 5.87 -0.91 15.94
C LYS A 247 5.34 -2.34 15.77
N GLY A 248 4.86 -2.66 14.57
CA GLY A 248 4.25 -3.95 14.22
C GLY A 248 2.74 -4.02 14.44
N ASP A 249 2.13 -3.06 15.14
CA ASP A 249 0.67 -3.00 15.27
C ASP A 249 0.04 -2.58 13.93
N LYS A 250 -1.21 -3.02 13.73
CA LYS A 250 -1.99 -2.76 12.50
C LYS A 250 -2.88 -1.53 12.68
N CYS A 251 -2.99 -0.71 11.65
CA CYS A 251 -4.10 0.20 11.40
C CYS A 251 -5.01 -0.39 10.32
N ALA A 252 -6.31 -0.41 10.59
CA ALA A 252 -7.29 -0.71 9.55
C ALA A 252 -7.21 0.38 8.47
N THR A 253 -7.30 0.00 7.19
CA THR A 253 -7.45 0.96 6.09
C THR A 253 -8.82 0.81 5.45
N ILE A 254 -9.21 1.87 4.77
CA ILE A 254 -10.45 1.94 3.99
C ILE A 254 -10.14 2.38 2.57
N VAL A 255 -11.04 2.07 1.64
CA VAL A 255 -11.09 2.71 0.33
C VAL A 255 -12.40 3.48 0.21
N HIS A 256 -12.30 4.73 -0.25
CA HIS A 256 -13.46 5.50 -0.67
C HIS A 256 -13.75 5.31 -2.15
N ASP A 257 -14.90 4.71 -2.47
CA ASP A 257 -15.33 4.43 -3.84
C ASP A 257 -16.65 5.18 -4.15
N LEU A 258 -16.62 6.05 -5.16
CA LEU A 258 -17.78 6.83 -5.58
C LEU A 258 -18.59 6.06 -6.62
N GLU A 259 -19.51 5.25 -6.12
CA GLU A 259 -20.44 4.49 -6.94
C GLU A 259 -21.47 5.41 -7.64
N GLU A 260 -21.90 4.98 -8.84
CA GLU A 260 -22.84 5.74 -9.67
C GLU A 260 -24.15 6.03 -8.92
N GLY A 261 -24.65 7.26 -9.06
CA GLY A 261 -25.90 7.70 -8.42
C GLY A 261 -25.76 8.10 -6.95
N ARG A 262 -24.58 7.94 -6.31
CA ARG A 262 -24.36 8.41 -4.94
C ARG A 262 -23.88 9.85 -4.87
N GLN A 263 -24.30 10.55 -3.82
CA GLN A 263 -23.81 11.91 -3.52
C GLN A 263 -22.51 11.90 -2.68
N LEU A 264 -22.21 10.78 -2.03
CA LEU A 264 -21.03 10.56 -1.20
C LEU A 264 -20.47 9.16 -1.48
N PRO A 265 -19.14 8.98 -1.40
CA PRO A 265 -18.52 7.68 -1.63
C PRO A 265 -18.97 6.64 -0.61
N THR A 266 -18.94 5.38 -1.02
CA THR A 266 -18.91 4.23 -0.11
C THR A 266 -17.58 4.18 0.63
N GLU A 267 -17.60 3.53 1.78
CA GLU A 267 -16.40 3.17 2.53
C GLU A 267 -16.32 1.64 2.59
N LYS A 268 -15.25 1.08 2.03
CA LYS A 268 -14.99 -0.36 1.99
C LYS A 268 -13.74 -0.65 2.81
N SER A 269 -13.76 -1.71 3.61
CA SER A 269 -12.56 -2.17 4.32
C SER A 269 -11.52 -2.65 3.32
N SER A 270 -10.25 -2.29 3.53
CA SER A 270 -9.14 -2.71 2.67
C SER A 270 -8.03 -3.36 3.50
N HIS A 271 -6.81 -3.39 2.96
CA HIS A 271 -5.62 -3.94 3.59
C HIS A 271 -5.39 -3.39 5.00
N ASN A 272 -4.66 -4.12 5.85
CA ASN A 272 -4.12 -3.51 7.06
C ASN A 272 -2.79 -2.84 6.74
N PHE A 273 -2.56 -1.64 7.30
CA PHE A 273 -1.26 -0.98 7.24
C PHE A 273 -0.54 -1.13 8.58
N TYR A 274 0.75 -1.42 8.58
CA TYR A 274 1.51 -1.67 9.81
C TYR A 274 2.31 -0.45 10.25
N VAL A 275 2.29 -0.17 11.54
CA VAL A 275 3.12 0.86 12.17
C VAL A 275 4.58 0.41 12.12
N THR A 276 5.48 1.26 11.63
CA THR A 276 6.90 0.88 11.41
C THR A 276 7.84 1.43 12.47
N VAL A 277 7.42 2.46 13.21
CA VAL A 277 8.17 3.08 14.32
C VAL A 277 7.26 3.29 15.52
N ALA A 278 7.78 3.09 16.73
CA ALA A 278 7.03 3.36 17.95
C ALA A 278 6.89 4.88 18.18
N TRP A 279 5.79 5.31 18.79
CA TRP A 279 5.52 6.73 19.02
C TRP A 279 6.61 7.42 19.84
N GLU A 280 7.08 6.75 20.88
CA GLU A 280 8.15 7.18 21.78
C GLU A 280 9.52 7.34 21.12
N ASP A 281 9.76 6.66 19.99
CA ASP A 281 11.02 6.68 19.27
C ASP A 281 11.07 7.79 18.20
N VAL A 282 9.97 8.53 17.98
CA VAL A 282 9.91 9.58 16.97
C VAL A 282 10.55 10.88 17.48
N SER A 283 11.64 11.28 16.80
CA SER A 283 12.20 12.63 16.88
C SER A 283 11.91 13.41 15.60
N VAL A 284 11.41 14.64 15.72
CA VAL A 284 11.14 15.52 14.57
C VAL A 284 12.42 15.87 13.79
N ASP A 285 13.57 15.85 14.45
CA ASP A 285 14.85 16.18 13.81
C ASP A 285 15.31 15.11 12.82
N ASP A 286 14.85 13.87 12.98
CA ASP A 286 15.21 12.72 12.15
C ASP A 286 14.45 12.70 10.82
N TYR A 287 13.50 13.62 10.62
CA TYR A 287 12.64 13.67 9.43
C TYR A 287 12.70 15.03 8.75
N ASP A 288 12.64 15.03 7.42
CA ASP A 288 12.50 16.21 6.57
C ASP A 288 11.03 16.61 6.38
N CYS A 289 10.13 15.63 6.45
CA CYS A 289 8.72 15.80 6.15
C CYS A 289 7.82 14.95 7.05
N ILE A 290 6.67 15.51 7.43
CA ILE A 290 5.52 14.75 7.93
C ILE A 290 4.44 14.70 6.86
N VAL A 291 3.91 13.50 6.59
CA VAL A 291 2.83 13.23 5.65
C VAL A 291 1.59 12.80 6.42
N VAL A 292 0.44 13.40 6.10
CA VAL A 292 -0.87 13.10 6.68
C VAL A 292 -1.80 12.55 5.59
N PRO A 293 -1.92 11.21 5.49
CA PRO A 293 -2.86 10.56 4.59
C PRO A 293 -4.32 10.92 4.89
N GLY A 294 -5.21 10.58 3.95
CA GLY A 294 -6.63 10.82 4.04
C GLY A 294 -7.40 9.71 4.77
N GLY A 295 -8.67 9.54 4.40
CA GLY A 295 -9.57 8.59 5.05
C GLY A 295 -10.25 9.21 6.27
N ARG A 296 -10.60 8.37 7.23
CA ARG A 296 -11.19 8.79 8.51
C ARG A 296 -10.17 8.95 9.63
N SER A 297 -8.96 8.43 9.42
CA SER A 297 -7.85 8.61 10.36
C SER A 297 -7.63 10.07 10.81
N PRO A 298 -7.70 11.09 9.92
CA PRO A 298 -7.58 12.49 10.36
C PRO A 298 -8.66 12.97 11.33
N GLU A 299 -9.89 12.44 11.26
CA GLU A 299 -10.96 12.74 12.23
C GLU A 299 -10.61 12.23 13.63
N LEU A 300 -9.99 11.05 13.72
CA LEU A 300 -9.51 10.48 14.97
C LEU A 300 -8.31 11.28 15.51
N LEU A 301 -7.35 11.59 14.64
CA LEU A 301 -6.08 12.20 15.03
C LEU A 301 -6.24 13.67 15.45
N VAL A 302 -7.20 14.41 14.89
CA VAL A 302 -7.41 15.82 15.27
C VAL A 302 -7.83 15.99 16.72
N MET A 303 -8.45 14.97 17.30
CA MET A 303 -8.88 14.94 18.70
C MET A 303 -7.75 14.51 19.66
N ASN A 304 -6.56 14.21 19.14
CA ASN A 304 -5.41 13.77 19.93
C ASN A 304 -4.35 14.88 20.01
N ASP A 305 -4.19 15.47 21.20
CA ASP A 305 -3.23 16.56 21.43
C ASP A 305 -1.78 16.19 21.08
N LYS A 306 -1.39 14.92 21.22
CA LYS A 306 -0.04 14.46 20.84
C LYS A 306 0.15 14.48 19.33
N ALA A 307 -0.86 14.06 18.56
CA ALA A 307 -0.84 14.07 17.09
C ALA A 307 -0.83 15.51 16.55
N VAL A 308 -1.72 16.38 17.06
CA VAL A 308 -1.74 17.81 16.71
C VAL A 308 -0.42 18.49 17.09
N GLY A 309 0.09 18.19 18.29
CA GLY A 309 1.37 18.72 18.79
C GLY A 309 2.56 18.28 17.96
N LEU A 310 2.57 17.04 17.44
CA LEU A 310 3.64 16.56 16.55
C LEU A 310 3.71 17.39 15.27
N ILE A 311 2.59 17.60 14.58
CA ILE A 311 2.58 18.40 13.33
C ILE A 311 2.97 19.85 13.62
N LYS A 312 2.51 20.45 14.72
CA LYS A 312 2.92 21.80 15.13
C LYS A 312 4.44 21.92 15.26
N LYS A 313 5.10 20.93 15.85
CA LYS A 313 6.58 20.91 15.93
C LYS A 313 7.26 20.84 14.56
N PHE A 314 6.69 20.10 13.59
CA PHE A 314 7.20 20.10 12.21
C PHE A 314 7.09 21.49 11.57
N VAL A 315 5.93 22.17 11.76
CA VAL A 315 5.72 23.54 11.26
C VAL A 315 6.69 24.52 11.93
N GLU A 316 6.83 24.48 13.26
CA GLU A 316 7.73 25.35 14.04
C GLU A 316 9.20 25.19 13.64
N LYS A 317 9.62 23.97 13.28
CA LYS A 317 10.97 23.68 12.79
C LYS A 317 11.17 23.95 11.30
N GLY A 318 10.16 24.48 10.59
CA GLY A 318 10.25 24.76 9.16
C GLY A 318 10.44 23.51 8.29
N LYS A 319 9.98 22.35 8.78
CA LYS A 319 10.01 21.07 8.04
C LYS A 319 8.84 21.02 7.05
N PHE A 320 8.93 20.14 6.06
CA PHE A 320 7.83 19.96 5.12
C PHE A 320 6.62 19.30 5.78
N VAL A 321 5.43 19.77 5.46
CA VAL A 321 4.16 19.19 5.87
C VAL A 321 3.37 18.86 4.61
N ALA A 322 2.99 17.60 4.46
CA ALA A 322 2.21 17.16 3.32
C ALA A 322 0.89 16.53 3.76
N ALA A 323 -0.20 16.78 3.04
CA ALA A 323 -1.50 16.19 3.36
C ALA A 323 -2.35 15.93 2.13
N ILE A 324 -3.18 14.89 2.20
CA ILE A 324 -4.07 14.50 1.09
C ILE A 324 -5.50 14.26 1.61
N GLY A 325 -6.48 14.76 0.88
CA GLY A 325 -7.91 14.60 1.20
C GLY A 325 -8.25 15.09 2.60
N MET A 326 -8.73 14.18 3.44
CA MET A 326 -9.08 14.48 4.84
C MET A 326 -7.89 14.84 5.71
N GLY A 327 -6.63 14.64 5.27
CA GLY A 327 -5.45 15.09 6.03
C GLY A 327 -5.47 16.59 6.32
N ASN A 328 -6.08 17.40 5.45
CA ASN A 328 -6.31 18.83 5.67
C ASN A 328 -7.17 19.13 6.92
N TRP A 329 -8.05 18.20 7.31
CA TRP A 329 -8.84 18.32 8.54
C TRP A 329 -7.95 18.36 9.77
N LEU A 330 -6.95 17.48 9.83
CA LEU A 330 -5.96 17.50 10.90
C LEU A 330 -5.08 18.75 10.83
N LEU A 331 -4.63 19.14 9.63
CA LEU A 331 -3.83 20.34 9.45
C LEU A 331 -4.55 21.62 9.91
N ALA A 332 -5.87 21.69 9.77
CA ALA A 332 -6.67 22.83 10.22
C ALA A 332 -6.50 23.12 11.73
N ALA A 333 -6.27 22.11 12.56
CA ALA A 333 -6.05 22.26 14.00
C ALA A 333 -4.59 22.63 14.39
N THR A 334 -3.67 22.62 13.42
CA THR A 334 -2.23 22.80 13.67
C THR A 334 -1.75 24.23 13.38
N GLY A 335 -2.54 25.00 12.62
CA GLY A 335 -2.12 26.30 12.08
C GLY A 335 -1.33 26.21 10.77
N ALA A 336 -1.02 25.01 10.28
CA ALA A 336 -0.28 24.79 9.03
C ALA A 336 -0.96 25.40 7.79
N LEU A 337 -2.29 25.58 7.81
CA LEU A 337 -3.06 26.13 6.69
C LEU A 337 -3.18 27.66 6.70
N LYS A 338 -2.81 28.32 7.79
CA LYS A 338 -3.09 29.75 7.97
C LYS A 338 -2.33 30.60 6.96
N LYS A 339 -3.07 31.35 6.12
CA LYS A 339 -2.54 32.16 5.01
C LYS A 339 -1.76 31.37 3.96
N LYS A 340 -1.99 30.06 3.87
CA LYS A 340 -1.39 29.19 2.86
C LYS A 340 -2.39 28.85 1.77
N ARG A 341 -1.91 28.65 0.55
CA ARG A 341 -2.67 28.06 -0.54
C ARG A 341 -2.60 26.55 -0.43
N CYS A 342 -3.72 25.86 -0.66
CA CYS A 342 -3.77 24.40 -0.62
C CYS A 342 -4.86 23.83 -1.53
N ALA A 343 -4.61 22.62 -2.06
CA ALA A 343 -5.65 21.79 -2.67
C ALA A 343 -6.58 21.24 -1.57
N SER A 344 -7.86 21.07 -1.90
CA SER A 344 -8.88 20.55 -0.98
C SER A 344 -10.04 19.91 -1.75
N GLY A 345 -10.37 18.67 -1.39
CA GLY A 345 -11.57 17.99 -1.87
C GLY A 345 -12.85 18.54 -1.24
N TYR A 346 -14.02 18.22 -1.81
CA TYR A 346 -15.33 18.75 -1.39
C TYR A 346 -15.56 18.71 0.13
N GLY A 347 -15.20 17.60 0.79
CA GLY A 347 -15.39 17.42 2.24
C GLY A 347 -14.53 18.31 3.13
N THR A 348 -13.37 18.82 2.66
CA THR A 348 -12.44 19.61 3.49
C THR A 348 -12.45 21.11 3.23
N LYS A 349 -13.20 21.59 2.21
CA LYS A 349 -13.19 23.01 1.83
C LYS A 349 -13.56 23.94 2.99
N VAL A 350 -14.53 23.56 3.81
CA VAL A 350 -14.94 24.38 4.96
C VAL A 350 -13.84 24.44 6.01
N ALA A 351 -13.20 23.31 6.32
CA ALA A 351 -12.11 23.24 7.30
C ALA A 351 -10.92 24.11 6.89
N VAL A 352 -10.53 24.07 5.62
CA VAL A 352 -9.48 24.92 5.07
C VAL A 352 -9.82 26.41 5.22
N LYS A 353 -11.05 26.81 4.86
CA LYS A 353 -11.49 28.21 4.97
C LYS A 353 -11.50 28.68 6.42
N VAL A 354 -12.03 27.88 7.35
CA VAL A 354 -12.08 28.21 8.78
C VAL A 354 -10.67 28.32 9.37
N ALA A 355 -9.72 27.49 8.92
CA ALA A 355 -8.31 27.57 9.31
C ALA A 355 -7.56 28.77 8.69
N GLY A 356 -8.21 29.55 7.81
CA GLY A 356 -7.64 30.70 7.14
C GLY A 356 -6.76 30.37 5.93
N GLY A 357 -6.94 29.19 5.32
CA GLY A 357 -6.29 28.80 4.08
C GLY A 357 -7.06 29.24 2.83
N GLN A 358 -6.34 29.33 1.71
CA GLN A 358 -6.89 29.66 0.40
C GLN A 358 -6.92 28.41 -0.48
N ILE A 359 -8.11 28.02 -0.94
CA ILE A 359 -8.27 26.83 -1.79
C ILE A 359 -7.94 27.18 -3.24
N LEU A 360 -7.13 26.33 -3.89
CA LEU A 360 -6.93 26.36 -5.35
C LEU A 360 -7.58 25.12 -5.96
N GLU A 361 -8.73 25.29 -6.61
CA GLU A 361 -9.55 24.17 -7.11
C GLU A 361 -9.08 23.63 -8.47
N SER A 362 -8.29 24.40 -9.23
CA SER A 362 -7.81 24.03 -10.57
C SER A 362 -6.55 23.18 -10.59
N GLU A 363 -5.95 22.91 -9.44
CA GLU A 363 -4.66 22.22 -9.33
C GLU A 363 -4.85 20.84 -8.66
N GLN A 364 -4.31 19.78 -9.28
CA GLN A 364 -4.34 18.43 -8.71
C GLN A 364 -3.55 18.34 -7.40
N CYS A 365 -2.44 19.08 -7.31
CA CYS A 365 -1.65 19.24 -6.10
C CYS A 365 -1.12 20.67 -6.01
N VAL A 366 -1.10 21.24 -4.81
CA VAL A 366 -0.63 22.60 -4.53
C VAL A 366 0.58 22.54 -3.63
N THR A 367 1.65 23.23 -4.01
CA THR A 367 2.81 23.50 -3.15
C THR A 367 2.86 24.98 -2.79
N ASP A 368 2.82 25.28 -1.49
CA ASP A 368 2.98 26.63 -0.94
C ASP A 368 4.07 26.63 0.13
N ASP A 369 5.29 26.95 -0.32
CA ASP A 369 6.50 26.95 0.50
C ASP A 369 6.79 25.55 1.07
N LYS A 370 6.61 25.28 2.37
CA LYS A 370 6.82 23.95 2.97
C LYS A 370 5.55 23.10 3.08
N LEU A 371 4.42 23.59 2.57
CA LEU A 371 3.15 22.87 2.57
C LEU A 371 2.88 22.26 1.19
N VAL A 372 2.63 20.96 1.13
CA VAL A 372 2.23 20.24 -0.11
C VAL A 372 0.89 19.56 0.12
N THR A 373 -0.15 19.88 -0.64
CA THR A 373 -1.45 19.23 -0.47
C THR A 373 -2.10 18.75 -1.76
N ALA A 374 -2.90 17.69 -1.67
CA ALA A 374 -3.68 17.13 -2.77
C ALA A 374 -5.13 16.84 -2.33
N ALA A 375 -6.07 16.82 -3.26
CA ALA A 375 -7.49 16.75 -2.95
C ALA A 375 -7.99 15.31 -2.77
N THR A 376 -7.64 14.40 -3.67
CA THR A 376 -8.15 13.02 -3.68
C THR A 376 -7.07 12.02 -4.11
N THR A 377 -7.35 10.72 -3.98
CA THR A 377 -6.43 9.63 -4.38
C THR A 377 -6.08 9.65 -5.87
N SER A 378 -6.97 10.17 -6.73
CA SER A 378 -6.68 10.44 -8.14
C SER A 378 -5.51 11.40 -8.37
N ASP A 379 -5.19 12.25 -7.39
CA ASP A 379 -4.11 13.24 -7.48
C ASP A 379 -2.78 12.71 -6.95
N LEU A 380 -2.71 11.44 -6.54
CA LEU A 380 -1.49 10.82 -5.99
C LEU A 380 -0.26 10.96 -6.90
N PRO A 381 -0.34 10.80 -8.24
CA PRO A 381 0.79 11.04 -9.12
C PRO A 381 1.34 12.47 -9.00
N ALA A 382 0.45 13.47 -9.00
CA ALA A 382 0.82 14.88 -8.85
C ALA A 382 1.38 15.16 -7.43
N PHE A 383 0.79 14.55 -6.40
CA PHE A 383 1.23 14.66 -5.01
C PHE A 383 2.65 14.12 -4.81
N VAL A 384 2.91 12.90 -5.27
CA VAL A 384 4.24 12.27 -5.17
C VAL A 384 5.27 13.08 -5.96
N HIS A 385 4.92 13.56 -7.17
CA HIS A 385 5.81 14.39 -7.98
C HIS A 385 6.15 15.72 -7.29
N ALA A 386 5.14 16.45 -6.81
CA ALA A 386 5.31 17.74 -6.16
C ALA A 386 6.13 17.62 -4.87
N LEU A 387 5.84 16.62 -4.03
CA LEU A 387 6.58 16.38 -2.80
C LEU A 387 8.01 15.90 -3.07
N SER A 388 8.23 15.06 -4.09
CA SER A 388 9.58 14.67 -4.52
C SER A 388 10.41 15.89 -4.93
N THR A 389 9.84 16.75 -5.77
CA THR A 389 10.48 18.00 -6.21
C THR A 389 10.78 18.92 -5.02
N ALA A 390 9.82 19.09 -4.12
CA ALA A 390 9.98 19.91 -2.91
C ALA A 390 11.10 19.39 -2.00
N LEU A 391 11.29 18.08 -1.92
CA LEU A 391 12.35 17.44 -1.16
C LEU A 391 13.70 17.39 -1.90
N GLY A 392 13.75 17.85 -3.15
CA GLY A 392 14.97 17.88 -3.97
C GLY A 392 15.29 16.56 -4.67
N LEU A 393 14.32 15.67 -4.81
CA LEU A 393 14.46 14.39 -5.52
C LEU A 393 14.17 14.56 -7.01
N SER A 394 14.88 13.81 -7.84
CA SER A 394 14.65 13.74 -9.28
C SER A 394 14.99 12.36 -9.82
N VAL A 395 14.19 11.89 -10.76
CA VAL A 395 14.42 10.66 -11.53
C VAL A 395 14.75 11.07 -12.96
N VAL A 396 15.94 10.73 -13.43
CA VAL A 396 16.44 11.10 -14.76
C VAL A 396 16.64 9.83 -15.58
N PHE A 397 16.17 9.81 -16.82
CA PHE A 397 16.32 8.70 -17.77
C PHE A 397 17.39 9.03 -18.82
#